data_AF-A0A3R7M9R4-F1
#
_entry.id   AF-A0A3R7M9R4-F1
#
_cell.length_a   1.000
_cell.length_b   1.000
_cell.length_c   1.000
_cell.angle_alpha   90.00
_cell.angle_beta   90.00
_cell.angle_gamma   90.00
#
_symmetry.space_group_name_H-M   'P 1'
#
loop_
_entity.id
_entity.type
_entity.pdbx_description
1 polymer ?
#
loop_
_entity_poly.entity_id
_entity_poly.type
_entity_poly.pdbx_seq_one_letter_code
_entity_poly.pdbx_strand_id
1 'polypeptide(L)'
;QLAWREFYAHVLRYNPNVVTENYKEYEHDIQWRDDSDELAAWKEGRTGYPIVDAGMRQLKKEAYMHNRVRMIVASFLTKDLLCNWRHGYDHFREYLSDHDTANDNGGWQWAASTGTDAQPYFRIFNPMTQGERYDPDGEYIKKYVPEL
;
A
#
# COMPACT_ATOMS: atom_id res chain seq x y z
N GLN A 1 11.42 -2.97 13.51
CA GLN A 1 10.62 -3.82 12.60
C GLN A 1 9.97 -4.98 13.35
N LEU A 2 10.69 -5.82 14.11
CA LEU A 2 10.08 -6.93 14.88
C LEU A 2 8.96 -6.51 15.85
N ALA A 3 9.12 -5.37 16.55
CA ALA A 3 8.09 -4.86 17.45
C ALA A 3 6.77 -4.49 16.73
N TRP A 4 6.83 -4.02 15.47
CA TRP A 4 5.62 -3.74 14.67
C TRP A 4 4.87 -5.01 14.30
N ARG A 5 5.62 -6.11 14.05
CA ARG A 5 5.03 -7.43 13.81
C ARG A 5 4.19 -7.90 14.99
N GLU A 6 4.76 -7.82 16.20
CA GLU A 6 4.08 -8.21 17.42
C GLU A 6 2.93 -7.27 17.77
N PHE A 7 3.08 -5.97 17.52
CA PHE A 7 2.02 -4.99 17.68
C PHE A 7 0.80 -5.32 16.81
N TYR A 8 0.99 -5.55 15.52
CA TYR A 8 -0.14 -5.88 14.65
C TYR A 8 -0.77 -7.23 14.99
N ALA A 9 0.02 -8.23 15.36
CA ALA A 9 -0.51 -9.50 15.85
C ALA A 9 -1.38 -9.31 17.11
N HIS A 10 -0.95 -8.45 18.04
CA HIS A 10 -1.74 -8.08 19.21
C HIS A 10 -3.05 -7.40 18.79
N VAL A 11 -3.01 -6.39 17.91
CA VAL A 11 -4.22 -5.69 17.44
C VAL A 11 -5.22 -6.66 16.83
N LEU A 12 -4.76 -7.52 15.90
CA LEU A 12 -5.60 -8.53 15.25
C LEU A 12 -6.21 -9.51 16.26
N ARG A 13 -5.45 -9.94 17.27
CA ARG A 13 -5.91 -10.89 18.30
C ARG A 13 -7.12 -10.40 19.08
N TYR A 14 -7.20 -9.09 19.32
CA TYR A 14 -8.29 -8.46 20.10
C TYR A 14 -9.35 -7.78 19.23
N ASN A 15 -9.06 -7.56 17.94
CA ASN A 15 -9.96 -6.87 17.01
C ASN A 15 -10.00 -7.63 15.68
N PRO A 16 -10.59 -8.85 15.62
CA PRO A 16 -10.52 -9.69 14.43
C PRO A 16 -11.14 -9.04 13.18
N ASN A 17 -12.12 -8.15 13.36
CA ASN A 17 -12.79 -7.45 12.27
C ASN A 17 -11.85 -6.51 11.50
N VAL A 18 -10.65 -6.17 12.01
CA VAL A 18 -9.69 -5.28 11.33
C VAL A 18 -9.14 -5.85 10.01
N VAL A 19 -9.43 -7.11 9.70
CA VAL A 19 -9.13 -7.68 8.37
C VAL A 19 -10.17 -7.24 7.33
N THR A 20 -11.39 -6.95 7.76
CA THR A 20 -12.54 -6.66 6.88
C THR A 20 -13.16 -5.29 7.11
N GLU A 21 -12.81 -4.60 8.18
CA GLU A 21 -13.39 -3.34 8.67
C GLU A 21 -12.29 -2.33 9.02
N ASN A 22 -12.62 -1.04 8.96
CA ASN A 22 -11.73 0.01 9.41
C ASN A 22 -11.60 -0.06 10.94
N TYR A 23 -10.40 0.11 11.49
CA TYR A 23 -10.21 0.21 12.93
C TYR A 23 -10.78 1.52 13.49
N LYS A 24 -10.56 2.63 12.78
CA LYS A 24 -11.08 3.95 13.10
C LYS A 24 -12.36 4.21 12.33
N GLU A 25 -13.38 4.62 13.06
CA GLU A 25 -14.60 5.19 12.51
C GLU A 25 -14.46 6.71 12.41
N TYR A 26 -15.10 7.28 11.39
CA TYR A 26 -15.17 8.71 11.15
C TYR A 26 -16.63 9.16 11.26
N GLU A 27 -16.86 10.44 11.52
CA GLU A 27 -18.21 11.02 11.53
C GLU A 27 -18.95 10.81 10.20
N HIS A 28 -18.20 10.76 9.10
CA HIS A 28 -18.70 10.46 7.78
C HIS A 28 -17.94 9.28 7.17
N ASP A 29 -18.67 8.39 6.51
CA ASP A 29 -18.09 7.27 5.79
C ASP A 29 -17.18 7.74 4.66
N ILE A 30 -16.04 7.06 4.51
CA ILE A 30 -15.11 7.30 3.41
C ILE A 30 -15.77 6.86 2.10
N GLN A 31 -15.96 7.82 1.20
CA GLN A 31 -16.48 7.57 -0.14
C GLN A 31 -15.33 7.13 -1.06
N TRP A 32 -15.08 5.83 -1.12
CA TRP A 32 -14.13 5.26 -2.08
C TRP A 32 -14.67 5.40 -3.50
N ARG A 33 -13.81 5.79 -4.44
CA ARG A 33 -14.16 5.95 -5.85
C ARG A 33 -14.18 4.61 -6.59
N ASP A 34 -13.24 3.72 -6.25
CA ASP A 34 -13.11 2.36 -6.80
C ASP A 34 -13.26 2.28 -8.33
N ASP A 35 -12.59 3.19 -9.05
CA ASP A 35 -12.53 3.15 -10.51
C ASP A 35 -11.81 1.88 -10.99
N SER A 36 -12.49 1.08 -11.82
CA SER A 36 -11.98 -0.23 -12.25
C SER A 36 -10.74 -0.14 -13.12
N ASP A 37 -10.65 0.90 -13.97
CA ASP A 37 -9.57 1.04 -14.93
C ASP A 37 -8.30 1.53 -14.22
N GLU A 38 -8.45 2.45 -13.28
CA GLU A 38 -7.34 2.89 -12.43
C GLU A 38 -6.84 1.78 -11.50
N LEU A 39 -7.75 1.01 -10.91
CA LEU A 39 -7.38 -0.14 -10.07
C LEU A 39 -6.63 -1.20 -10.89
N ALA A 40 -7.07 -1.48 -12.12
CA ALA A 40 -6.37 -2.38 -13.02
C ALA A 40 -4.98 -1.83 -13.39
N ALA A 41 -4.89 -0.55 -13.74
CA ALA A 41 -3.61 0.11 -14.03
C ALA A 41 -2.64 0.05 -12.83
N TRP A 42 -3.14 0.24 -11.60
CA TRP A 42 -2.36 0.08 -10.37
C TRP A 42 -1.89 -1.35 -10.18
N LYS A 43 -2.79 -2.34 -10.25
CA LYS A 43 -2.43 -3.76 -10.13
C LYS A 43 -1.41 -4.18 -11.17
N GLU A 44 -1.41 -3.57 -12.35
CA GLU A 44 -0.51 -3.95 -13.45
C GLU A 44 0.76 -3.09 -13.56
N GLY A 45 0.92 -2.07 -12.73
CA GLY A 45 2.07 -1.17 -12.77
C GLY A 45 2.13 -0.36 -14.09
N ARG A 46 0.99 0.24 -14.46
CA ARG A 46 0.83 1.14 -15.61
C ARG A 46 0.13 2.45 -15.22
N THR A 47 0.39 2.93 -14.03
CA THR A 47 -0.20 4.16 -13.49
C THR A 47 0.42 5.42 -14.11
N GLY A 48 1.61 5.30 -14.72
CA GLY A 48 2.38 6.44 -15.21
C GLY A 48 3.24 7.10 -14.11
N TYR A 49 3.23 6.56 -12.88
CA TYR A 49 4.07 7.00 -11.78
C TYR A 49 5.22 6.00 -11.58
N PRO A 50 6.46 6.35 -11.97
CA PRO A 50 7.53 5.36 -12.13
C PRO A 50 7.83 4.52 -10.88
N ILE A 51 7.84 5.13 -9.68
CA ILE A 51 8.10 4.39 -8.44
C ILE A 51 6.95 3.44 -8.06
N VAL A 52 5.72 3.80 -8.40
CA VAL A 52 4.53 2.97 -8.17
C VAL A 52 4.55 1.80 -9.14
N ASP A 53 4.78 2.09 -10.42
CA ASP A 53 4.85 1.08 -11.48
C ASP A 53 5.98 0.09 -11.23
N ALA A 54 7.16 0.57 -10.83
CA ALA A 54 8.29 -0.27 -10.44
C ALA A 54 7.94 -1.20 -9.26
N GLY A 55 7.27 -0.66 -8.24
CA GLY A 55 6.79 -1.43 -7.09
C GLY A 55 5.84 -2.56 -7.49
N MET A 56 4.78 -2.22 -8.23
CA MET A 56 3.76 -3.18 -8.62
C MET A 56 4.30 -4.25 -9.57
N ARG A 57 5.25 -3.89 -10.45
CA ARG A 57 5.97 -4.86 -11.31
C ARG A 57 6.94 -5.73 -10.51
N GLN A 58 7.64 -5.18 -9.52
CA GLN A 58 8.48 -5.96 -8.61
C GLN A 58 7.64 -7.02 -7.88
N LEU A 59 6.50 -6.62 -7.31
CA LEU A 59 5.61 -7.53 -6.57
C LEU A 59 5.26 -8.76 -7.41
N LYS A 60 4.83 -8.57 -8.66
CA LYS A 60 4.47 -9.68 -9.56
C LYS A 60 5.65 -10.55 -9.96
N LYS A 61 6.83 -9.93 -10.16
CA LYS A 61 8.02 -10.63 -10.65
C LYS A 61 8.75 -11.41 -9.57
N GLU A 62 8.83 -10.85 -8.37
CA GLU A 62 9.70 -11.34 -7.29
C GLU A 62 8.94 -11.82 -6.06
N ALA A 63 7.60 -11.69 -6.04
CA ALA A 63 6.76 -12.02 -4.87
C ALA A 63 7.23 -11.33 -3.58
N TYR A 64 7.90 -10.18 -3.72
CA TYR A 64 8.49 -9.42 -2.64
C TYR A 64 8.50 -7.93 -3.02
N MET A 65 8.34 -7.07 -2.02
CA MET A 65 8.48 -5.63 -2.19
C MET A 65 9.11 -5.03 -0.94
N HIS A 66 10.06 -4.11 -1.10
CA HIS A 66 10.64 -3.41 0.05
C HIS A 66 9.57 -2.57 0.78
N ASN A 67 9.62 -2.53 2.12
CA ASN A 67 8.58 -1.89 2.94
C ASN A 67 8.30 -0.42 2.56
N ARG A 68 9.35 0.35 2.20
CA ARG A 68 9.17 1.74 1.74
C ARG A 68 8.29 1.80 0.49
N VAL A 69 8.49 0.89 -0.46
CA VAL A 69 7.72 0.85 -1.70
C VAL A 69 6.29 0.39 -1.40
N ARG A 70 6.09 -0.58 -0.49
CA ARG A 70 4.75 -0.98 -0.01
C ARG A 70 3.96 0.22 0.52
N MET A 71 4.60 1.05 1.35
CA MET A 71 3.99 2.28 1.88
C MET A 71 3.61 3.28 0.77
N ILE A 72 4.46 3.43 -0.26
CA ILE A 72 4.21 4.35 -1.37
C ILE A 72 3.01 3.87 -2.20
N VAL A 73 3.01 2.61 -2.64
CA VAL A 73 1.94 2.07 -3.48
C VAL A 73 0.61 1.99 -2.74
N ALA A 74 0.63 1.72 -1.43
CA ALA A 74 -0.57 1.71 -0.59
C ALA A 74 -1.13 3.12 -0.37
N SER A 75 -0.27 4.11 -0.13
CA SER A 75 -0.69 5.51 -0.07
C SER A 75 -1.28 5.94 -1.41
N PHE A 76 -0.64 5.60 -2.53
CA PHE A 76 -1.12 5.98 -3.86
C PHE A 76 -2.52 5.40 -4.14
N LEU A 77 -2.72 4.12 -3.87
CA LEU A 77 -4.04 3.49 -4.03
C LEU A 77 -5.12 4.19 -3.20
N THR A 78 -4.83 4.49 -1.93
CA THR A 78 -5.84 4.94 -0.97
C THR A 78 -6.05 6.46 -0.93
N LYS A 79 -5.04 7.25 -1.33
CA LYS A 79 -5.05 8.71 -1.23
C LYS A 79 -5.05 9.43 -2.56
N ASP A 80 -4.44 8.86 -3.59
CA ASP A 80 -4.41 9.46 -4.92
C ASP A 80 -5.54 8.88 -5.80
N LEU A 81 -5.71 7.56 -5.82
CA LEU A 81 -6.79 6.92 -6.59
C LEU A 81 -8.14 6.89 -5.85
N LEU A 82 -8.12 7.07 -4.53
CA LEU A 82 -9.28 6.92 -3.64
C LEU A 82 -9.94 5.54 -3.76
N CYS A 83 -9.14 4.49 -3.96
CA CYS A 83 -9.61 3.12 -3.94
C CYS A 83 -9.58 2.53 -2.52
N ASN A 84 -10.54 1.66 -2.23
CA ASN A 84 -10.64 0.96 -0.97
C ASN A 84 -9.40 0.10 -0.73
N TRP A 85 -8.79 0.26 0.45
CA TRP A 85 -7.56 -0.44 0.83
C TRP A 85 -7.68 -1.96 0.75
N ARG A 86 -8.89 -2.52 0.86
CA ARG A 86 -9.15 -3.96 0.73
C ARG A 86 -8.75 -4.52 -0.62
N HIS A 87 -8.89 -3.74 -1.70
CA HIS A 87 -8.41 -4.15 -3.02
C HIS A 87 -6.89 -4.33 -3.04
N GLY A 88 -6.18 -3.47 -2.31
CA GLY A 88 -4.75 -3.55 -2.13
C GLY A 88 -4.34 -4.75 -1.29
N TYR A 89 -5.01 -4.94 -0.15
CA TYR A 89 -4.81 -6.10 0.74
C TYR A 89 -5.00 -7.42 0.00
N ASP A 90 -6.10 -7.59 -0.74
CA ASP A 90 -6.36 -8.82 -1.49
C ASP A 90 -5.28 -9.07 -2.56
N HIS A 91 -4.82 -8.02 -3.22
CA HIS A 91 -3.76 -8.12 -4.21
C HIS A 91 -2.41 -8.48 -3.57
N PHE A 92 -2.07 -7.88 -2.44
CA PHE A 92 -0.84 -8.19 -1.72
C PHE A 92 -0.85 -9.61 -1.18
N ARG A 93 -1.98 -10.08 -0.65
CA ARG A 93 -2.19 -11.47 -0.23
C ARG A 93 -2.00 -12.48 -1.37
N GLU A 94 -2.33 -12.13 -2.61
CA GLU A 94 -2.16 -13.00 -3.77
C GLU A 94 -0.68 -13.17 -4.18
N TYR A 95 0.12 -12.10 -4.11
CA TYR A 95 1.47 -12.08 -4.69
C TYR A 95 2.61 -12.11 -3.67
N LEU A 96 2.43 -11.60 -2.45
CA LEU A 96 3.52 -11.53 -1.47
C LEU A 96 3.83 -12.90 -0.88
N SER A 97 5.06 -13.37 -1.09
CA SER A 97 5.59 -14.59 -0.47
C SER A 97 5.71 -14.47 1.05
N ASP A 98 5.91 -13.25 1.55
CA ASP A 98 6.02 -12.93 2.98
C ASP A 98 4.72 -12.36 3.58
N HIS A 99 3.58 -12.61 2.93
CA HIS A 99 2.29 -12.14 3.42
C HIS A 99 2.01 -12.70 4.83
N ASP A 100 1.78 -11.78 5.76
CA ASP A 100 1.23 -12.04 7.08
C ASP A 100 0.00 -11.17 7.28
N THR A 101 -1.13 -11.78 7.65
CA THR A 101 -2.43 -11.10 7.70
C THR A 101 -2.42 -9.88 8.61
N ALA A 102 -1.76 -9.96 9.77
CA ALA A 102 -1.71 -8.88 10.74
C ALA A 102 -0.81 -7.74 10.24
N ASN A 103 0.33 -8.07 9.65
CA ASN A 103 1.24 -7.04 9.15
C ASN A 103 0.69 -6.35 7.90
N ASP A 104 0.09 -7.11 6.99
CA ASP A 104 -0.46 -6.57 5.76
C ASP A 104 -1.68 -5.70 6.03
N ASN A 105 -2.67 -6.19 6.81
CA ASN A 105 -3.84 -5.38 7.15
C ASN A 105 -3.45 -4.12 7.95
N GLY A 106 -2.51 -4.24 8.87
CA GLY A 106 -1.98 -3.12 9.64
C GLY A 106 -1.33 -2.06 8.77
N GLY A 107 -0.49 -2.48 7.81
CA GLY A 107 0.15 -1.60 6.84
C GLY A 107 -0.85 -0.89 5.92
N TRP A 108 -1.84 -1.61 5.40
CA TRP A 108 -2.89 -1.05 4.55
C TRP A 108 -3.75 -0.02 5.29
N GLN A 109 -4.18 -0.35 6.50
CA GLN A 109 -4.95 0.58 7.32
C GLN A 109 -4.13 1.77 7.81
N TRP A 110 -2.83 1.58 8.06
CA TRP A 110 -1.91 2.68 8.36
C TRP A 110 -1.80 3.68 7.21
N ALA A 111 -1.67 3.18 5.97
CA ALA A 111 -1.61 4.02 4.76
C ALA A 111 -2.95 4.69 4.45
N ALA A 112 -4.06 3.98 4.65
CA ALA A 112 -5.42 4.48 4.43
C ALA A 112 -5.90 5.48 5.51
N SER A 113 -5.13 5.67 6.59
CA SER A 113 -5.52 6.42 7.79
C SER A 113 -6.62 5.78 8.64
N THR A 114 -7.07 4.57 8.29
CA THR A 114 -8.18 3.86 8.94
C THR A 114 -7.75 2.98 10.11
N GLY A 115 -6.44 2.84 10.37
CA GLY A 115 -5.87 1.90 11.36
C GLY A 115 -5.53 2.46 12.74
N THR A 116 -5.04 1.58 13.61
CA THR A 116 -4.36 1.93 14.88
C THR A 116 -3.07 2.69 14.62
N ASP A 117 -2.88 3.84 15.27
CA ASP A 117 -1.71 4.72 15.04
C ASP A 117 -1.46 5.07 13.56
N ALA A 118 -2.54 5.12 12.78
CA ALA A 118 -2.43 5.36 11.35
C ALA A 118 -1.93 6.77 11.03
N GLN A 119 -1.25 6.88 9.88
CA GLN A 119 -0.78 8.15 9.37
C GLN A 119 -1.93 9.18 9.33
N PRO A 120 -1.71 10.43 9.79
CA PRO A 120 -2.75 11.45 9.74
C PRO A 120 -3.31 11.62 8.33
N TYR A 121 -4.63 11.80 8.20
CA TYR A 121 -5.33 11.77 6.91
C TYR A 121 -4.82 12.80 5.89
N PHE A 122 -4.26 13.91 6.35
CA PHE A 122 -3.70 14.97 5.50
C PHE A 122 -2.28 14.69 5.00
N ARG A 123 -1.61 13.64 5.48
CA ARG A 123 -0.29 13.27 4.99
C ARG A 123 -0.45 12.35 3.79
N ILE A 124 -0.10 12.85 2.61
CA ILE A 124 -0.13 12.14 1.34
C ILE A 124 1.31 12.02 0.84
N PHE A 125 1.72 10.84 0.41
CA PHE A 125 3.03 10.68 -0.20
C PHE A 125 2.99 11.16 -1.64
N ASN A 126 3.73 12.22 -1.96
CA ASN A 126 3.98 12.56 -3.34
C ASN A 126 4.92 11.49 -3.95
N PRO A 127 4.47 10.66 -4.90
CA PRO A 127 5.25 9.54 -5.43
C PRO A 127 6.56 10.00 -6.10
N MET A 128 6.57 11.17 -6.74
CA MET A 128 7.77 11.69 -7.40
C MET A 128 8.87 12.01 -6.38
N THR A 129 8.53 12.74 -5.32
CA THR A 129 9.52 13.09 -4.28
C THR A 129 9.95 11.88 -3.45
N GLN A 130 9.08 10.87 -3.31
CA GLN A 130 9.49 9.59 -2.73
C GLN A 130 10.48 8.84 -3.62
N GLY A 131 10.25 8.82 -4.94
CA GLY A 131 11.19 8.26 -5.91
C GLY A 131 12.56 8.92 -5.81
N GLU A 132 12.63 10.25 -5.96
CA GLU A 132 13.88 11.02 -5.86
C GLU A 132 14.64 10.78 -4.55
N ARG A 133 13.91 10.66 -3.43
CA ARG A 133 14.51 10.50 -2.11
C ARG A 133 15.03 9.08 -1.83
N TYR A 134 14.33 8.06 -2.33
CA TYR A 134 14.60 6.66 -1.98
C TYR A 134 15.20 5.83 -3.13
N ASP A 135 15.28 6.40 -4.33
CA ASP A 135 15.94 5.88 -5.51
C ASP A 135 16.65 7.04 -6.26
N PRO A 136 17.66 7.69 -5.65
CA PRO A 136 18.24 8.93 -6.16
C PRO A 136 18.89 8.79 -7.55
N ASP A 137 19.41 7.60 -7.87
CA ASP A 137 20.04 7.29 -9.17
C ASP A 137 19.05 6.66 -10.18
N GLY A 138 17.81 6.41 -9.74
CA GLY A 138 16.76 5.78 -10.55
C GLY A 138 17.02 4.30 -10.88
N GLU A 139 17.93 3.63 -10.15
CA GLU A 139 18.32 2.25 -10.44
C GLU A 139 17.16 1.29 -10.20
N TYR A 140 16.39 1.50 -9.13
CA TYR A 140 15.22 0.68 -8.82
C TYR A 140 14.15 0.84 -9.90
N ILE A 141 13.83 2.09 -10.27
CA ILE A 141 12.84 2.38 -11.31
C ILE A 141 13.27 1.76 -12.65
N LYS A 142 14.51 1.99 -13.10
CA LYS A 142 15.02 1.45 -14.37
C LYS A 142 15.02 -0.08 -14.41
N LYS A 143 15.23 -0.75 -13.27
CA LYS A 143 15.19 -2.22 -13.19
C LYS A 143 13.81 -2.80 -13.54
N TYR A 144 12.72 -2.15 -13.14
CA TYR A 144 11.36 -2.67 -13.30
C TYR A 144 10.52 -1.93 -14.35
N VAL A 145 10.94 -0.74 -14.74
CA VAL A 145 10.33 0.09 -15.79
C VAL A 145 11.40 0.46 -16.82
N PRO A 146 11.92 -0.52 -17.60
CA PRO A 146 13.04 -0.32 -18.52
C PRO A 146 12.71 0.57 -19.73
N GLU A 147 11.44 0.88 -19.95
CA GLU A 147 11.00 1.81 -21.00
C GLU A 147 11.26 3.30 -20.67
N LEU A 148 11.73 3.62 -19.46
CA LEU A 148 12.04 4.98 -18.98
C LEU A 148 13.55 5.31 -19.00
#